data_AF-A0A819NGH1-F1
#
_entry.id   AF-A0A819NGH1-F1
#
_cell.length_a   1.000
_cell.length_b   1.000
_cell.length_c   1.000
_cell.angle_alpha   90.00
_cell.angle_beta   90.00
_cell.angle_gamma   90.00
#
_symmetry.space_group_name_H-M   'P 1'
#
loop_
_entity.id
_entity.type
_entity.pdbx_description
1 polymer ?
#
loop_
_entity_poly.entity_id
_entity_poly.type
_entity_poly.pdbx_seq_one_letter_code
_entity_poly.pdbx_strand_id
1 'polypeptide(L)'
;MFKNTFQSGFLSILYSIGSKPLQIWDKKVRNGHIKRITDNEIQSLVLEIVGTNVSTTYVTCPADPKKTLGIKLPFLVMIIKNLKKYFTFEVQVLDDRNVRRRFRASNYQSTTRVKPFICTMPMRSAGHVTYVVLTFVPTIS
;
A
#
# COMPACT_ATOMS: atom_id res chain seq x y z
N MET A 1 14.55 -7.47 1.82
CA MET A 1 14.39 -7.37 3.28
C MET A 1 13.86 -8.68 3.86
N PHE A 2 12.80 -9.23 3.27
CA PHE A 2 12.15 -10.48 3.67
C PHE A 2 12.55 -11.71 2.81
N LYS A 3 13.56 -11.58 1.93
CA LYS A 3 13.96 -12.64 0.99
C LYS A 3 14.35 -13.95 1.69
N ASN A 4 15.00 -13.84 2.85
CA ASN A 4 15.51 -14.97 3.64
C ASN A 4 14.67 -15.25 4.89
N THR A 5 13.56 -14.54 5.09
CA THR A 5 12.64 -14.80 6.20
C THR A 5 11.63 -15.86 5.77
N PHE A 6 11.22 -16.71 6.69
CA PHE A 6 10.12 -17.64 6.46
C PHE A 6 8.84 -16.85 6.15
N GLN A 7 8.18 -17.17 5.03
CA GLN A 7 6.95 -16.53 4.58
C GLN A 7 5.88 -17.61 4.43
N SER A 8 5.14 -17.87 5.51
CA SER A 8 3.98 -18.77 5.53
C SER A 8 2.86 -18.12 6.33
N GLY A 9 1.62 -18.38 5.94
CA GLY A 9 0.44 -17.72 6.53
C GLY A 9 0.38 -16.23 6.18
N PHE A 10 0.57 -15.37 7.17
CA PHE A 10 0.45 -13.92 7.04
C PHE A 10 1.76 -13.19 7.36
N LEU A 11 2.07 -12.16 6.58
CA LEU A 11 3.19 -11.26 6.82
C LEU A 11 2.67 -9.83 6.92
N SER A 12 2.79 -9.22 8.10
CA SER A 12 2.44 -7.81 8.30
C SER A 12 3.61 -6.89 7.96
N ILE A 13 3.41 -5.94 7.04
CA ILE A 13 4.41 -4.94 6.62
C ILE A 13 4.23 -3.62 7.38
N LEU A 14 2.99 -3.33 7.82
CA LEU A 14 2.63 -2.14 8.58
C LEU A 14 1.61 -2.53 9.63
N TYR A 15 1.92 -2.26 10.89
CA TYR A 15 1.03 -2.49 12.01
C TYR A 15 0.97 -1.23 12.89
N SER A 16 -0.15 -0.51 12.83
CA SER A 16 -0.33 0.79 13.48
C SER A 16 -0.20 0.75 14.99
N ILE A 17 -0.43 -0.41 15.62
CA ILE A 17 -0.37 -0.59 17.07
C ILE A 17 1.06 -0.79 17.59
N GLY A 18 2.01 -1.19 16.73
CA GLY A 18 3.40 -1.42 17.11
C GLY A 18 4.13 -0.16 17.61
N SER A 19 5.25 -0.31 18.30
CA SER A 19 6.03 0.82 18.86
C SER A 19 6.58 1.77 17.78
N LYS A 20 7.03 1.21 16.65
CA LYS A 20 7.57 1.97 15.49
C LYS A 20 6.93 1.47 14.18
N PRO A 21 5.66 1.84 13.89
CA PRO A 21 4.90 1.28 12.76
C PRO A 21 5.53 1.57 11.39
N LEU A 22 6.28 2.67 11.29
CA LEU A 22 6.94 3.13 10.06
C LEU A 22 8.45 2.86 10.05
N GLN A 23 8.96 1.90 10.85
CA GLN A 23 10.39 1.63 10.95
C GLN A 23 11.07 1.31 9.61
N ILE A 24 10.38 0.60 8.72
CA ILE A 24 10.88 0.21 7.40
C ILE A 24 10.34 1.08 6.27
N TRP A 25 9.65 2.17 6.62
CA TRP A 25 8.94 3.05 5.69
C TRP A 25 9.60 4.43 5.65
N ASP A 26 9.85 4.94 4.46
CA ASP A 26 10.20 6.36 4.27
C ASP A 26 8.92 7.21 4.26
N LYS A 27 9.03 8.44 4.77
CA LYS A 27 7.90 9.36 4.97
C LYS A 27 8.15 10.63 4.19
N LYS A 28 7.27 10.94 3.24
CA LYS A 28 7.26 12.22 2.53
C LYS A 28 5.99 12.98 2.89
N VAL A 29 6.15 14.21 3.37
CA VAL A 29 5.03 15.06 3.78
C VAL A 29 5.23 16.46 3.24
N ARG A 30 4.24 16.97 2.51
CA ARG A 30 4.18 18.38 2.09
C ARG A 30 2.73 18.83 2.18
N ASN A 31 2.48 19.87 2.97
CA ASN A 31 1.13 20.40 3.22
C ASN A 31 0.16 19.32 3.69
N GLY A 32 0.56 18.59 4.74
CA GLY A 32 -0.17 17.47 5.30
C GLY A 32 0.46 16.96 6.59
N HIS A 33 0.03 15.81 7.06
CA HIS A 33 0.57 15.16 8.24
C HIS A 33 0.50 13.63 8.15
N ILE A 34 1.38 12.99 8.90
CA ILE A 34 1.34 11.56 9.22
C ILE A 34 1.29 11.47 10.73
N LYS A 35 0.16 11.02 11.29
CA LYS A 35 -0.06 10.94 12.74
C LYS A 35 -0.67 9.60 13.10
N ARG A 36 -0.41 9.16 14.34
CA ARG A 36 -1.10 8.03 14.93
C ARG A 36 -2.23 8.57 15.79
N ILE A 37 -3.45 8.14 15.50
CA ILE A 37 -4.66 8.59 16.19
C ILE A 37 -5.45 7.38 16.69
N THR A 38 -6.30 7.57 17.69
CA THR A 38 -7.28 6.56 18.09
C THR A 38 -8.52 6.74 17.23
N ASP A 39 -8.89 5.71 16.48
CA ASP A 39 -10.13 5.72 15.72
C ASP A 39 -11.31 5.36 16.65
N ASN A 40 -12.36 6.18 16.61
CA ASN A 40 -13.50 6.04 17.52
C ASN A 40 -14.39 4.82 17.21
N GLU A 41 -14.43 4.35 15.96
CA GLU A 41 -15.29 3.23 15.56
C GLU A 41 -14.67 1.88 15.96
N ILE A 42 -13.36 1.73 15.78
CA ILE A 42 -12.65 0.49 16.12
C ILE A 42 -11.94 0.55 17.48
N GLN A 43 -11.98 1.71 18.17
CA GLN A 43 -11.34 1.97 19.46
C GLN A 43 -9.86 1.56 19.51
N SER A 44 -9.16 1.75 18.39
CA SER A 44 -7.78 1.28 18.22
C SER A 44 -6.91 2.32 17.52
N LEU A 45 -5.60 2.17 17.65
CA LEU A 45 -4.63 3.10 17.08
C LEU A 45 -4.47 2.84 15.59
N VAL A 46 -4.74 3.86 14.78
CA VAL A 46 -4.58 3.86 13.33
C VAL A 46 -3.52 4.86 12.92
N LEU A 47 -2.91 4.60 11.76
CA LEU A 47 -1.99 5.55 11.14
C LEU A 47 -2.77 6.40 10.13
N GLU A 48 -2.95 7.68 10.45
CA GLU A 48 -3.59 8.65 9.59
C GLU A 48 -2.55 9.38 8.73
N ILE A 49 -2.76 9.36 7.42
CA ILE A 49 -1.95 10.07 6.43
C ILE A 49 -2.89 10.96 5.62
N VAL A 50 -2.77 12.28 5.80
CA VAL A 50 -3.60 13.27 5.09
C VAL A 50 -2.71 14.36 4.52
N GLY A 51 -2.97 14.76 3.28
CA GLY A 51 -2.36 15.93 2.67
C GLY A 51 -3.29 16.59 1.68
N THR A 52 -2.97 17.81 1.28
CA THR A 52 -3.72 18.53 0.25
C THR A 52 -3.54 17.90 -1.14
N ASN A 53 -2.41 17.22 -1.38
CA ASN A 53 -2.12 16.52 -2.63
C ASN A 53 -1.61 15.10 -2.37
N VAL A 54 -2.30 14.12 -2.94
CA VAL A 54 -1.96 12.68 -2.82
C VAL A 54 -0.57 12.33 -3.34
N SER A 55 -0.02 13.13 -4.25
CA SER A 55 1.32 12.92 -4.82
C SER A 55 2.45 13.46 -3.95
N THR A 56 2.13 14.28 -2.93
CA THR A 56 3.15 14.97 -2.12
C THR A 56 3.21 14.51 -0.67
N THR A 57 2.19 13.78 -0.20
CA THR A 57 2.14 13.20 1.14
C THR A 57 1.87 11.71 1.05
N TYR A 58 2.89 10.88 1.27
CA TYR A 58 2.83 9.43 1.15
C TYR A 58 3.93 8.75 1.98
N VAL A 59 3.77 7.44 2.18
CA VAL A 59 4.82 6.57 2.75
C VAL A 59 5.26 5.56 1.70
N THR A 60 6.55 5.21 1.70
CA THR A 60 7.09 4.18 0.79
C THR A 60 7.83 3.11 1.55
N CYS A 61 7.70 1.87 1.07
CA CYS A 61 8.42 0.73 1.62
C CYS A 61 9.09 -0.02 0.48
N PRO A 62 10.39 -0.35 0.58
CA PRO A 62 11.29 -0.05 1.71
C PRO A 62 11.74 1.42 1.76
N ALA A 63 12.20 1.86 2.93
CA ALA A 63 12.69 3.25 3.12
C ALA A 63 13.88 3.60 2.22
N ASP A 64 14.74 2.63 1.92
CA ASP A 64 15.83 2.78 0.96
C ASP A 64 15.35 2.37 -0.44
N PRO A 65 15.32 3.29 -1.43
CA PRO A 65 14.83 3.00 -2.78
C PRO A 65 15.69 1.97 -3.54
N LYS A 66 16.93 1.70 -3.09
CA LYS A 66 17.78 0.65 -3.67
C LYS A 66 17.43 -0.74 -3.17
N LYS A 67 16.72 -0.86 -2.05
CA LYS A 67 16.32 -2.15 -1.46
C LYS A 67 15.00 -2.64 -2.04
N THR A 68 14.77 -3.95 -1.90
CA THR A 68 13.49 -4.58 -2.24
C THR A 68 12.94 -5.34 -1.03
N LEU A 69 11.61 -5.47 -0.95
CA LEU A 69 10.97 -6.25 0.12
C LEU A 69 11.28 -7.74 -0.04
N GLY A 70 11.04 -8.30 -1.23
CA GLY A 70 11.26 -9.73 -1.51
C GLY A 70 10.15 -10.61 -0.94
N ILE A 71 8.91 -10.13 -0.97
CA ILE A 71 7.72 -10.86 -0.53
C ILE A 71 7.22 -11.74 -1.68
N LYS A 72 6.94 -13.00 -1.38
CA LYS A 72 6.50 -14.03 -2.34
C LYS A 72 5.02 -14.40 -2.17
N LEU A 73 4.34 -13.85 -1.16
CA LEU A 73 2.94 -14.15 -0.89
C LEU A 73 2.04 -13.58 -2.01
N PRO A 74 1.04 -14.34 -2.49
CA PRO A 74 0.22 -13.94 -3.63
C PRO A 74 -0.86 -12.91 -3.29
N PHE A 75 -1.21 -12.73 -2.01
CA PHE A 75 -2.27 -11.81 -1.60
C PHE A 75 -1.70 -10.63 -0.82
N LEU A 76 -2.03 -9.42 -1.26
CA LEU A 76 -1.84 -8.21 -0.48
C LEU A 76 -3.20 -7.75 0.03
N VAL A 77 -3.34 -7.69 1.35
CA VAL A 77 -4.53 -7.19 2.02
C VAL A 77 -4.19 -5.87 2.70
N MET A 78 -4.98 -4.84 2.43
CA MET A 78 -4.89 -3.54 3.07
C MET A 78 -6.24 -3.20 3.72
N ILE A 79 -6.21 -2.79 4.98
CA ILE A 79 -7.39 -2.31 5.71
C ILE A 79 -7.32 -0.79 5.73
N ILE A 80 -8.26 -0.14 5.06
CA ILE A 80 -8.30 1.32 4.96
C ILE A 80 -9.66 1.87 5.37
N LYS A 81 -9.65 3.05 5.98
CA LYS A 81 -10.87 3.82 6.26
C LYS A 81 -11.08 4.86 5.16
N ASN A 82 -12.27 4.89 4.59
CA ASN A 82 -12.66 5.83 3.56
C ASN A 82 -13.01 7.18 4.19
N LEU A 83 -12.12 8.16 4.02
CA LEU A 83 -12.33 9.53 4.50
C LEU A 83 -13.08 10.42 3.49
N LYS A 84 -13.66 9.84 2.43
CA LYS A 84 -14.29 10.56 1.29
C LYS A 84 -13.33 11.57 0.63
N LYS A 85 -12.02 11.30 0.67
CA LYS A 85 -10.95 12.09 0.03
C LYS A 85 -10.27 11.27 -1.05
N TYR A 86 -9.52 11.93 -1.92
CA TYR A 86 -8.70 11.23 -2.89
C TYR A 86 -7.65 10.36 -2.22
N PHE A 87 -7.58 9.10 -2.67
CA PHE A 87 -6.67 8.10 -2.17
C PHE A 87 -6.14 7.27 -3.34
N THR A 88 -4.87 6.91 -3.23
CA THR A 88 -4.21 6.01 -4.17
C THR A 88 -3.13 5.23 -3.45
N PHE A 89 -2.87 4.02 -3.91
CA PHE A 89 -1.72 3.24 -3.50
C PHE A 89 -1.09 2.58 -4.73
N GLU A 90 0.20 2.28 -4.61
CA GLU A 90 0.99 1.69 -5.67
C GLU A 90 1.79 0.50 -5.14
N VAL A 91 1.82 -0.58 -5.91
CA VAL A 91 2.61 -1.78 -5.63
C VAL A 91 3.50 -2.05 -6.83
N GLN A 92 4.78 -2.28 -6.57
CA GLN A 92 5.72 -2.73 -7.58
C GLN A 92 5.91 -4.24 -7.47
N VAL A 93 5.76 -4.94 -8.59
CA VAL A 93 5.90 -6.40 -8.71
C VAL A 93 7.05 -6.68 -9.67
N LEU A 94 7.82 -7.72 -9.38
CA LEU A 94 8.83 -8.26 -10.27
C LEU A 94 8.22 -9.46 -11.00
N ASP A 95 8.25 -9.46 -12.33
CA ASP A 95 7.78 -10.59 -13.12
C ASP A 95 8.87 -11.67 -13.33
N ASP A 96 8.47 -12.76 -13.98
CA ASP A 96 9.31 -13.90 -14.38
C ASP A 96 10.46 -13.51 -15.33
N ARG A 97 10.31 -12.40 -16.06
CA ARG A 97 11.33 -11.83 -16.95
C ARG A 97 12.21 -10.80 -16.26
N ASN A 98 12.14 -10.71 -14.93
CA ASN A 98 12.89 -9.75 -14.12
C ASN A 98 12.59 -8.28 -14.47
N VAL A 99 11.40 -8.02 -15.04
CA VAL A 99 10.90 -6.68 -15.35
C VAL A 99 10.02 -6.21 -14.19
N ARG A 100 10.24 -4.96 -13.77
CA ARG A 100 9.45 -4.35 -12.70
C ARG A 100 8.19 -3.71 -13.28
N ARG A 101 7.03 -4.18 -12.87
CA ARG A 101 5.72 -3.62 -13.22
C ARG A 101 5.07 -2.95 -12.02
N ARG A 102 4.29 -1.90 -12.26
CA ARG A 102 3.60 -1.15 -11.21
C ARG A 102 2.09 -1.30 -11.35
N PHE A 103 1.43 -1.58 -10.24
CA PHE A 103 -0.02 -1.57 -10.13
C PHE A 103 -0.40 -0.41 -9.22
N ARG A 104 -1.13 0.55 -9.79
CA ARG A 104 -1.66 1.69 -9.05
C ARG A 104 -3.17 1.58 -9.02
N ALA A 105 -3.74 1.64 -7.83
CA ALA A 105 -5.18 1.75 -7.67
C ALA A 105 -5.51 3.12 -7.05
N SER A 106 -6.58 3.74 -7.52
CA SER A 106 -7.00 5.06 -7.07
C SER A 106 -8.52 5.21 -7.13
N ASN A 107 -9.07 6.05 -6.24
CA ASN A 107 -10.52 6.29 -6.16
C ASN A 107 -11.02 7.47 -7.01
N TYR A 108 -10.11 8.18 -7.67
CA TYR A 108 -10.42 9.28 -8.59
C TYR A 108 -10.30 8.89 -10.07
N GLN A 109 -9.87 7.64 -10.34
CA GLN A 109 -9.80 7.12 -11.69
C GLN A 109 -11.04 6.30 -11.99
N SER A 110 -11.60 6.45 -13.19
CA SER A 110 -12.82 5.76 -13.61
C SER A 110 -12.57 4.56 -14.54
N THR A 111 -11.42 4.54 -15.23
CA THR A 111 -11.11 3.52 -16.24
C THR A 111 -9.77 2.86 -15.97
N THR A 112 -9.71 1.55 -16.21
CA THR A 112 -8.44 0.82 -16.20
C THR A 112 -7.61 1.22 -17.40
N ARG A 113 -6.33 1.51 -17.19
CA ARG A 113 -5.36 1.77 -18.26
C ARG A 113 -4.15 0.90 -18.07
N VAL A 114 -3.79 0.16 -19.10
CA VAL A 114 -2.63 -0.73 -19.12
C VAL A 114 -1.57 -0.13 -20.03
N LYS A 115 -0.40 0.14 -19.46
CA LYS A 115 0.83 0.52 -20.16
C LYS A 115 1.92 -0.51 -19.84
N PRO A 116 3.01 -0.59 -20.64
CA PRO A 116 4.03 -1.63 -20.48
C PRO A 116 4.59 -1.79 -19.04
N PHE A 117 4.75 -0.69 -18.31
CA PHE A 117 5.33 -0.70 -16.96
C PHE A 117 4.36 -0.30 -15.84
N ILE A 118 3.13 0.08 -16.19
CA ILE A 118 2.15 0.54 -15.20
C ILE A 118 0.73 0.16 -15.62
N CYS A 119 0.02 -0.48 -14.69
CA CYS A 119 -1.41 -0.66 -14.75
C CYS A 119 -2.06 0.27 -13.72
N THR A 120 -2.94 1.15 -14.18
CA THR A 120 -3.74 2.01 -13.31
C THR A 120 -5.17 1.50 -13.28
N MET A 121 -5.70 1.21 -12.11
CA MET A 121 -7.01 0.60 -11.91
C MET A 121 -7.91 1.51 -11.06
N PRO A 122 -9.19 1.65 -11.41
CA PRO A 122 -10.15 2.35 -10.56
C PRO A 122 -10.43 1.52 -9.29
N MET A 123 -10.60 2.21 -8.17
CA MET A 123 -11.01 1.60 -6.90
C MET A 123 -12.29 2.25 -6.42
N ARG A 124 -13.31 1.45 -6.13
CA ARG A 124 -14.56 1.92 -5.54
C ARG A 124 -14.57 1.60 -4.05
N SER A 125 -14.58 2.63 -3.22
CA SER A 125 -14.75 2.50 -1.76
C SER A 125 -16.18 2.89 -1.41
N ALA A 126 -17.04 1.91 -1.12
CA ALA A 126 -18.46 2.15 -0.83
C ALA A 126 -18.75 2.32 0.68
N GLY A 127 -17.94 1.70 1.56
CA GLY A 127 -18.16 1.69 3.01
C GLY A 127 -17.20 2.60 3.80
N HIS A 128 -17.42 2.66 5.12
CA HIS A 128 -16.55 3.38 6.07
C HIS A 128 -15.17 2.72 6.18
N VAL A 129 -15.12 1.41 6.42
CA VAL A 129 -13.89 0.60 6.37
C VAL A 129 -13.95 -0.32 5.15
N THR A 130 -12.87 -0.37 4.38
CA THR A 130 -12.77 -1.20 3.17
C THR A 130 -11.56 -2.11 3.26
N TYR A 131 -11.78 -3.40 3.03
CA TYR A 131 -10.72 -4.38 2.80
C TYR A 131 -10.36 -4.36 1.32
N VAL A 132 -9.14 -3.94 1.01
CA VAL A 132 -8.60 -3.99 -0.34
C VAL A 132 -7.74 -5.23 -0.45
N VAL A 133 -8.17 -6.19 -1.27
CA VAL A 133 -7.43 -7.41 -1.56
C VAL A 133 -6.93 -7.35 -2.99
N LEU A 134 -5.61 -7.34 -3.16
CA LEU A 134 -4.97 -7.56 -4.45
C LEU A 134 -4.42 -8.97 -4.53
N THR A 135 -4.81 -9.68 -5.58
CA THR A 135 -4.28 -11.01 -5.89
C THR A 135 -3.22 -10.90 -6.96
N PHE A 136 -1.98 -11.17 -6.59
CA PHE A 136 -0.85 -11.39 -7.48
C PHE A 136 -0.76 -12.89 -7.74
N VAL A 137 -1.35 -13.32 -8.85
CA VAL A 137 -1.24 -14.72 -9.27
C VAL A 137 0.19 -14.94 -9.77
N PRO A 138 0.97 -15.86 -9.19
CA PRO A 138 2.20 -16.30 -9.83
C PRO A 138 1.82 -16.91 -11.17
N THR A 139 2.35 -16.37 -12.26
CA THR A 139 2.24 -17.02 -13.57
C THR A 139 2.83 -18.42 -13.41
N ILE A 140 1.98 -19.44 -13.56
CA ILE A 140 2.41 -20.83 -13.65
C ILE A 140 3.30 -20.89 -14.89
N SER A 141 4.59 -21.07 -14.68
CA SER A 141 5.56 -21.44 -15.71
C SER A 141 6.02 -22.86 -15.45
#